data_AF-A0A6A0IMB0-F1
#
_entry.id   AF-A0A6A0IMB0-F1
#
_cell.length_a   1.000
_cell.length_b   1.000
_cell.length_c   1.000
_cell.angle_alpha   90.00
_cell.angle_beta   90.00
_cell.angle_gamma   90.00
#
_symmetry.space_group_name_H-M   'P 1'
#
loop_
_entity.id
_entity.type
_entity.pdbx_description
1 polymer ?
#
loop_
_entity_poly.entity_id
_entity_poly.type
_entity_poly.pdbx_seq_one_letter_code
_entity_poly.pdbx_strand_id
1 'polypeptide(L)'
;MLYFPEDFLEPDGRFRSVIPADMVPVLYFTVDGQMRCATCLNAVAAFLDPFSTEERAWCVVDYELLYEGPAGECEHCHAKIATLYGETEHGVDETF
;
A
#
# COMPACT_ATOMS: atom_id res chain seq x y z
N MET A 1 14.88 8.86 12.02
CA MET A 1 14.57 9.02 10.59
C MET A 1 14.36 7.62 10.06
N LEU A 2 13.11 7.19 9.91
CA LEU A 2 12.82 5.92 9.25
C LEU A 2 13.18 6.15 7.77
N TYR A 3 14.17 5.42 7.27
CA TYR A 3 14.60 5.50 5.88
C TYR A 3 13.53 4.77 5.07
N PHE A 4 12.57 5.53 4.53
CA PHE A 4 11.60 4.97 3.60
C PHE A 4 12.33 4.74 2.28
N PRO A 5 12.42 3.50 1.79
CA PRO A 5 13.16 3.24 0.57
C PRO A 5 12.48 3.94 -0.61
N GLU A 6 13.20 4.87 -1.24
CA GLU A 6 12.82 5.51 -2.52
C GLU A 6 12.53 4.45 -3.62
N ASP A 7 12.93 3.19 -3.40
CA ASP A 7 12.64 2.04 -4.25
C ASP A 7 11.13 1.84 -4.53
N PHE A 8 10.26 2.37 -3.66
CA PHE A 8 8.79 2.32 -3.83
C PHE A 8 8.22 3.46 -4.67
N LEU A 9 9.09 4.35 -5.16
CA LEU A 9 8.75 5.32 -6.18
C LEU A 9 9.16 4.81 -7.57
N GLU A 10 8.35 5.14 -8.56
CA GLU A 10 8.72 5.11 -9.96
C GLU A 10 9.84 6.12 -10.24
N PRO A 11 10.61 5.97 -11.34
CA PRO A 11 11.68 6.91 -11.67
C PRO A 11 11.24 8.37 -11.80
N ASP A 12 9.93 8.62 -11.99
CA ASP A 12 9.33 9.95 -12.05
C ASP A 12 8.85 10.47 -10.68
N GLY A 13 9.14 9.76 -9.59
CA GLY A 13 8.78 10.11 -8.22
C GLY A 13 7.36 9.69 -7.82
N ARG A 14 6.61 8.98 -8.67
CA ARG A 14 5.26 8.51 -8.33
C ARG A 14 5.29 7.27 -7.45
N PHE A 15 4.37 7.18 -6.50
CA PHE A 15 4.15 5.96 -5.73
C PHE A 15 3.75 4.80 -6.66
N ARG A 16 4.43 3.66 -6.51
CA ARG A 16 4.13 2.43 -7.26
C ARG A 16 2.84 1.79 -6.76
N SER A 17 2.00 1.32 -7.67
CA SER A 17 0.87 0.45 -7.32
C SER A 17 1.26 -1.04 -7.24
N VAL A 18 2.34 -1.42 -7.92
CA VAL A 18 2.89 -2.78 -7.95
C VAL A 18 4.43 -2.74 -8.00
N ILE A 19 5.09 -3.74 -7.44
CA ILE A 19 6.54 -3.92 -7.58
C ILE A 19 6.85 -4.68 -8.88
N PRO A 20 7.62 -4.10 -9.84
CA PRO A 20 7.77 -4.67 -11.18
C PRO A 20 8.36 -6.08 -11.25
N ALA A 21 9.24 -6.45 -10.33
CA ALA A 21 9.93 -7.75 -10.38
C ALA A 21 8.95 -8.92 -10.13
N ASP A 22 8.05 -8.74 -9.16
CA ASP A 22 7.16 -9.81 -8.69
C ASP A 22 5.68 -9.52 -8.99
N MET A 23 5.37 -8.37 -9.60
CA MET A 23 4.02 -7.86 -9.84
C MET A 23 3.16 -7.76 -8.56
N VAL A 24 3.82 -7.62 -7.40
CA VAL A 24 3.17 -7.62 -6.08
C VAL A 24 2.51 -6.27 -5.83
N PRO A 25 1.19 -6.23 -5.53
CA PRO A 25 0.50 -4.98 -5.20
C PRO A 25 0.98 -4.36 -3.89
N VAL A 26 0.95 -3.03 -3.83
CA VAL A 26 1.46 -2.25 -2.69
C VAL A 26 0.35 -1.40 -2.08
N LEU A 27 0.25 -1.43 -0.74
CA LEU A 27 -0.49 -0.46 0.07
C LEU A 27 0.50 0.32 0.96
N TYR A 28 0.18 1.56 1.26
CA TYR A 28 1.05 2.45 2.04
C TYR A 28 0.42 2.78 3.38
N PHE A 29 1.22 2.70 4.45
CA PHE A 29 0.81 2.95 5.81
C PHE A 29 1.20 4.36 6.24
N THR A 30 0.25 5.08 6.84
CA THR A 30 0.46 6.46 7.29
C THR A 30 0.79 6.54 8.78
N VAL A 31 1.23 7.70 9.24
CA VAL A 31 1.52 7.99 10.65
C VAL A 31 0.31 7.73 11.57
N ASP A 32 -0.91 7.94 11.07
CA ASP A 32 -2.15 7.63 11.81
C ASP A 32 -2.57 6.16 11.73
N GLY A 33 -1.74 5.35 11.08
CA GLY A 33 -1.93 3.92 10.92
C GLY A 33 -2.98 3.54 9.88
N GLN A 34 -3.23 4.43 8.92
CA GLN A 34 -4.22 4.20 7.88
C GLN A 34 -3.56 3.73 6.59
N MET A 35 -4.30 2.91 5.84
CA MET A 35 -3.88 2.42 4.54
C MET A 35 -4.26 3.35 3.40
N ARG A 36 -3.33 3.54 2.45
CA ARG A 36 -3.49 4.35 1.24
C ARG A 36 -3.03 3.59 0.01
N CYS A 37 -3.81 3.69 -1.06
CA CYS A 37 -3.36 3.22 -2.36
C CYS A 37 -2.45 4.24 -3.04
N ALA A 38 -1.60 3.76 -3.95
CA ALA A 38 -0.74 4.58 -4.78
C ALA A 38 -1.50 5.68 -5.53
N THR A 39 -2.72 5.42 -5.99
CA THR A 39 -3.54 6.41 -6.71
C THR A 39 -3.85 7.62 -5.83
N CYS A 40 -4.28 7.40 -4.60
CA CYS A 40 -4.60 8.48 -3.67
C CYS A 40 -3.33 9.25 -3.26
N LEU A 41 -2.23 8.55 -3.03
CA LEU A 41 -0.96 9.21 -2.72
C LEU A 41 -0.42 10.03 -3.90
N ASN A 42 -0.49 9.50 -5.12
CA ASN A 42 -0.08 10.26 -6.30
C ASN A 42 -0.97 11.49 -6.56
N ALA A 43 -2.26 11.42 -6.22
CA ALA A 43 -3.14 12.58 -6.29
C ALA A 43 -2.76 13.63 -5.24
N VAL A 44 -2.47 13.22 -4.00
CA VAL A 44 -2.10 14.13 -2.91
C VAL A 44 -0.71 14.74 -3.09
N ALA A 45 0.22 13.98 -3.68
CA ALA A 45 1.60 14.37 -3.93
C ALA A 45 1.74 15.62 -4.80
N ALA A 46 0.70 15.99 -5.56
CA ALA A 46 0.67 17.21 -6.36
C ALA A 46 0.61 18.50 -5.51
N PHE A 47 0.22 18.42 -4.25
CA PHE A 47 0.03 19.57 -3.37
C PHE A 47 0.59 19.37 -1.94
N LEU A 48 0.99 18.15 -1.59
CA LEU A 48 1.48 17.78 -0.28
C LEU A 48 2.62 16.78 -0.42
N ASP A 49 3.76 16.98 0.25
CA ASP A 49 4.83 15.96 0.28
C ASP A 49 4.44 14.84 1.28
N PRO A 50 4.10 13.62 0.82
CA PRO A 50 3.66 12.55 1.71
C PRO A 50 4.77 12.00 2.60
N PHE A 51 6.05 12.37 2.42
CA PHE A 51 7.15 11.92 3.27
C PHE A 51 7.47 12.86 4.43
N SER A 52 7.03 14.12 4.37
CA SER A 52 7.36 15.13 5.38
C SER A 52 6.18 15.99 5.83
N THR A 53 4.98 15.75 5.30
CA THR A 53 3.79 16.52 5.67
C THR A 53 3.42 16.38 7.16
N GLU A 54 2.90 17.47 7.73
CA GLU A 54 2.28 17.49 9.06
C GLU A 54 0.87 16.86 9.07
N GLU A 55 0.24 16.70 7.90
CA GLU A 55 -1.03 15.98 7.77
C GLU A 55 -0.80 14.48 7.96
N ARG A 56 -0.87 14.03 9.21
CA ARG A 56 -0.55 12.65 9.63
C ARG A 56 -1.32 11.56 8.88
N ALA A 57 -2.54 11.84 8.43
CA ALA A 57 -3.36 10.95 7.61
C ALA A 57 -2.83 10.74 6.17
N TRP A 58 -1.81 11.51 5.76
CA TRP A 58 -1.13 11.43 4.47
C TRP A 58 0.40 11.26 4.59
N CYS A 59 0.96 11.40 5.79
CA CYS A 59 2.37 11.18 6.05
C CYS A 59 2.68 9.68 6.04
N VAL A 60 3.34 9.19 4.99
CA VAL A 60 3.67 7.77 4.78
C VAL A 60 4.89 7.39 5.60
N VAL A 61 4.80 6.26 6.31
CA VAL A 61 5.88 5.74 7.15
C VAL A 61 6.26 4.30 6.85
N ASP A 62 5.37 3.53 6.22
CA ASP A 62 5.61 2.14 5.86
C ASP A 62 4.75 1.73 4.64
N TYR A 63 4.92 0.50 4.18
CA TYR A 63 4.11 -0.11 3.13
C TYR A 63 3.88 -1.59 3.41
N GLU A 64 2.87 -2.14 2.75
CA GLU A 64 2.55 -3.57 2.77
C GLU A 64 2.57 -4.13 1.35
N LEU A 65 3.28 -5.26 1.20
CA LEU A 65 3.30 -6.05 -0.02
C LEU A 65 2.25 -7.15 0.07
N LEU A 66 1.27 -7.09 -0.82
CA LEU A 66 0.09 -7.95 -0.79
C LEU A 66 0.33 -9.26 -1.54
N TYR A 67 1.10 -10.19 -0.95
CA TYR A 67 1.39 -11.49 -1.56
C TYR A 67 0.20 -12.44 -1.51
N GLU A 68 -0.40 -12.65 -0.34
CA GLU A 68 -1.46 -13.64 -0.11
C GLU A 68 -2.47 -13.13 0.93
N GLY A 69 -3.64 -13.76 1.01
CA GLY A 69 -4.71 -13.41 1.94
C GLY A 69 -5.82 -12.54 1.32
N PRO A 70 -6.70 -11.95 2.15
CA PRO A 70 -7.81 -11.14 1.68
C PRO A 70 -7.32 -9.85 1.00
N ALA A 71 -8.13 -9.30 0.11
CA ALA A 71 -7.83 -8.02 -0.53
C ALA A 71 -7.62 -6.91 0.51
N GLY A 72 -6.54 -6.15 0.37
CA GLY A 72 -6.33 -4.92 1.14
C GLY A 72 -7.31 -3.84 0.69
N GLU A 73 -7.55 -2.83 1.54
CA GLU A 73 -8.45 -1.72 1.23
C GLU A 73 -7.78 -0.38 1.52
N CYS A 74 -7.90 0.55 0.56
CA CYS A 74 -7.52 1.94 0.80
C CYS A 74 -8.58 2.62 1.67
N GLU A 75 -8.21 3.10 2.85
CA GLU A 75 -9.15 3.73 3.79
C GLU A 75 -9.60 5.15 3.36
N HIS A 76 -9.06 5.68 2.26
CA HIS A 76 -9.51 6.96 1.71
C HIS A 76 -10.57 6.80 0.61
N CYS A 77 -10.33 5.91 -0.36
CA CYS A 77 -11.20 5.74 -1.52
C CYS A 77 -11.96 4.41 -1.55
N HIS A 78 -11.75 3.55 -0.54
CA HIS A 78 -12.35 2.22 -0.41
C HIS A 78 -12.06 1.27 -1.58
N ALA A 79 -11.04 1.59 -2.39
CA ALA A 79 -10.59 0.70 -3.45
C ALA A 79 -10.01 -0.57 -2.82
N LYS A 80 -10.55 -1.71 -3.24
CA LYS A 80 -10.01 -3.04 -2.90
C LYS A 80 -8.86 -3.38 -3.82
N ILE A 81 -7.75 -3.82 -3.24
CA ILE A 81 -6.55 -4.23 -3.95
C ILE A 81 -6.36 -5.72 -3.69
N ALA A 82 -6.54 -6.52 -4.74
CA ALA A 82 -6.34 -7.95 -4.66
C ALA A 82 -4.88 -8.28 -4.29
N THR A 83 -4.68 -9.33 -3.52
CA THR A 83 -3.36 -9.90 -3.26
C THR A 83 -2.89 -10.68 -4.50
N LEU A 84 -1.58 -10.89 -4.64
CA LEU A 84 -1.00 -11.55 -5.82
C LEU A 84 -1.50 -12.99 -5.98
N TYR A 85 -1.58 -13.74 -4.89
CA TYR A 85 -1.98 -15.15 -4.87
C TYR A 85 -3.43 -15.36 -4.40
N GLY A 86 -4.14 -14.30 -4.02
CA GLY A 86 -5.52 -14.40 -3.51
C GLY A 86 -5.57 -14.94 -2.09
N GLU A 87 -6.79 -15.29 -1.65
CA GLU A 87 -7.01 -15.91 -0.35
C GLU A 87 -6.34 -17.30 -0.33
N THR A 88 -5.50 -17.57 0.67
CA THR A 88 -4.95 -18.91 0.88
C THR A 88 -6.08 -19.84 1.31
N GLU A 89 -6.32 -20.92 0.57
CA GLU A 89 -7.39 -21.91 0.82
C GLU A 89 -7.16 -22.78 2.09
N HIS A 90 -6.46 -22.30 3.11
CA HIS A 90 -6.04 -23.11 4.25
C HIS A 90 -6.93 -22.93 5.50
N GLY A 91 -7.91 -23.85 5.63
CA GLY A 91 -8.61 -24.27 6.86
C GLY A 91 -10.13 -24.06 6.80
N VAL A 92 -11.02 -25.07 6.86
CA VAL A 92 -10.97 -26.38 7.53
C VAL A 92 -11.98 -27.32 6.84
N ASP A 93 -11.56 -28.51 6.39
CA ASP A 93 -12.43 -29.69 6.44
C ASP A 93 -11.69 -30.80 7.18
N GLU A 94 -11.63 -30.64 8.50
CA GLU A 94 -11.44 -31.74 9.45
C GLU A 94 -12.83 -32.20 9.93
N THR A 95 -13.74 -32.53 9.00
CA THR A 95 -15.05 -33.07 9.34
C THR A 95 -15.27 -34.47 8.75
N PHE A 96 -15.02 -35.44 9.65
CA PHE A 96 -15.48 -36.84 9.71
C PHE A 96 -14.69 -37.93 8.97
#